data_AF-A0A495TQU7-F1
#
_entry.id   AF-A0A495TQU7-F1
#
_cell.length_a   1.000
_cell.length_b   1.000
_cell.length_c   1.000
_cell.angle_alpha   90.00
_cell.angle_beta   90.00
_cell.angle_gamma   90.00
#
_symmetry.space_group_name_H-M   'P 1'
#
loop_
_entity.id
_entity.type
_entity.pdbx_description
1 polymer ?
#
loop_
_entity_poly.entity_id
_entity_poly.type
_entity_poly.pdbx_seq_one_letter_code
_entity_poly.pdbx_strand_id
1 'polypeptide(L)'
;MRFAAAFATAPVAYAEPQGFLATFKHHTTLINTVPDNGDQNPYAVVVAPVTAGTVKQGDVLVGNFNNSTNLQRTGSTIINYRPDAKQMSVFAAVPRDLKECPRLAVDGKVTAYLRG
;
A
#
# COMPACT_ATOMS: atom_id res chain seq x y z
N MET A 1 -43.61 -50.80 -30.76
CA MET A 1 -43.44 -49.99 -29.53
C MET A 1 -41.96 -49.97 -29.17
N ARG A 2 -41.23 -48.89 -29.49
CA ARG A 2 -39.87 -48.64 -28.98
C ARG A 2 -39.73 -47.13 -28.77
N PHE A 3 -39.83 -46.70 -27.52
CA PHE A 3 -39.43 -45.35 -27.11
C PHE A 3 -37.95 -45.41 -26.77
N ALA A 4 -37.12 -44.71 -27.53
CA ALA A 4 -35.73 -44.46 -27.16
C ALA A 4 -35.69 -43.20 -26.29
N ALA A 5 -35.36 -43.34 -25.01
CA ALA A 5 -35.13 -42.20 -24.13
C ALA A 5 -33.70 -41.72 -24.31
N ALA A 6 -33.53 -40.50 -24.86
CA ALA A 6 -32.25 -39.82 -24.90
C ALA A 6 -32.03 -39.08 -23.56
N PHE A 7 -31.03 -39.49 -22.79
CA PHE A 7 -30.58 -38.73 -21.62
C PHE A 7 -29.67 -37.59 -22.09
N ALA A 8 -30.14 -36.35 -21.96
CA ALA A 8 -29.32 -35.17 -22.18
C ALA A 8 -28.44 -34.92 -20.95
N THR A 9 -27.12 -35.01 -21.09
CA THR A 9 -26.17 -34.56 -20.06
C THR A 9 -26.09 -33.04 -20.11
N ALA A 10 -26.65 -32.37 -19.11
CA ALA A 10 -26.48 -30.92 -18.94
C ALA A 10 -25.02 -30.63 -18.52
N PRO A 11 -24.39 -29.57 -19.06
CA PRO A 11 -23.07 -29.16 -18.62
C PRO A 11 -23.15 -28.67 -17.17
N VAL A 12 -22.27 -29.17 -16.31
CA VAL A 12 -22.09 -28.65 -14.96
C VAL A 12 -21.31 -27.34 -15.10
N ALA A 13 -21.99 -26.21 -14.89
CA ALA A 13 -21.33 -24.92 -14.83
C ALA A 13 -20.52 -24.83 -13.52
N TYR A 14 -19.20 -24.70 -13.64
CA TYR A 14 -18.32 -24.47 -12.49
C TYR A 14 -18.27 -22.97 -12.23
N ALA A 15 -18.61 -22.54 -11.01
CA ALA A 15 -18.48 -21.15 -10.63
C ALA A 15 -17.00 -20.75 -10.59
N GLU A 16 -16.66 -19.59 -11.16
CA GLU A 16 -15.30 -19.07 -11.05
C GLU A 16 -14.94 -18.80 -9.58
N PRO A 17 -13.67 -19.01 -9.19
CA PRO A 17 -13.22 -18.68 -7.84
C PRO A 17 -13.52 -17.22 -7.52
N GLN A 18 -14.14 -16.99 -6.37
CA GLN A 18 -14.42 -15.64 -5.90
C GLN A 18 -13.11 -14.86 -5.77
N GLY A 19 -13.03 -13.70 -6.43
CA GLY A 19 -11.84 -12.85 -6.37
C GLY A 19 -11.54 -12.37 -4.94
N PHE A 20 -10.26 -12.26 -4.59
CA PHE A 20 -9.80 -11.88 -3.24
C PHE A 20 -10.43 -10.59 -2.72
N LEU A 21 -10.62 -9.58 -3.59
CA LEU A 21 -11.25 -8.32 -3.17
C LEU A 21 -12.75 -8.50 -2.81
N ALA A 22 -13.43 -9.44 -3.46
CA ALA A 22 -14.85 -9.71 -3.22
C ALA A 22 -15.12 -10.42 -1.88
N THR A 23 -14.07 -10.90 -1.20
CA THR A 23 -14.16 -11.49 0.14
C THR A 23 -14.17 -10.42 1.24
N PHE A 24 -13.73 -9.19 0.98
CA PHE A 24 -13.80 -8.11 1.95
C PHE A 24 -15.21 -7.50 1.99
N LYS A 25 -15.88 -7.58 3.14
CA LYS A 25 -17.20 -6.96 3.38
C LYS A 25 -17.13 -5.66 4.19
N HIS A 26 -16.01 -5.45 4.88
CA HIS A 26 -15.78 -4.29 5.72
C HIS A 26 -14.36 -3.77 5.49
N HIS A 27 -14.23 -2.45 5.49
CA HIS A 27 -12.95 -1.76 5.54
C HIS A 27 -13.07 -0.66 6.60
N THR A 28 -11.96 -0.36 7.26
CA THR A 28 -11.89 0.70 8.26
C THR A 28 -10.72 1.60 7.91
N THR A 29 -10.99 2.90 7.83
CA THR A 29 -9.92 3.89 7.66
C THR A 29 -9.13 3.97 8.95
N LEU A 30 -7.83 3.67 8.87
CA LEU A 30 -6.93 3.71 10.03
C LEU A 30 -6.44 5.14 10.29
N ILE A 31 -5.95 5.83 9.25
CA ILE A 31 -5.44 7.20 9.30
C ILE A 31 -5.62 7.93 7.96
N ASN A 32 -5.56 9.26 8.00
CA ASN A 32 -5.22 10.08 6.84
C ASN A 32 -3.69 10.20 6.77
N THR A 33 -3.08 9.93 5.62
CA THR A 33 -1.62 9.96 5.45
C THR A 33 -1.06 11.33 5.05
N VAL A 34 -1.92 12.34 4.84
CA VAL A 34 -1.51 13.71 4.52
C VAL A 34 -0.84 14.34 5.75
N PRO A 35 0.45 14.72 5.68
CA PRO A 35 1.14 15.43 6.76
C PRO A 35 0.80 16.92 6.75
N ASP A 36 1.23 17.65 7.77
CA ASP A 36 0.87 19.07 7.99
C ASP A 36 1.24 20.00 6.82
N ASN A 37 2.28 19.67 6.04
CA ASN A 37 2.69 20.45 4.87
C ASN A 37 1.78 20.22 3.64
N GLY A 38 0.81 19.30 3.73
CA GLY A 38 -0.16 18.99 2.71
C GLY A 38 0.34 18.07 1.61
N ASP A 39 1.52 17.45 1.72
CA ASP A 39 1.97 16.45 0.74
C ASP A 39 0.96 15.29 0.65
N GLN A 40 0.70 14.80 -0.55
CA GLN A 40 -0.36 13.83 -0.84
C GLN A 40 0.16 12.60 -1.58
N ASN A 41 -0.75 11.63 -1.71
CA ASN A 41 -0.69 10.44 -2.54
C ASN A 41 0.30 9.37 -2.05
N PRO A 42 -0.16 8.19 -1.59
CA PRO A 42 0.76 7.09 -1.29
C PRO A 42 1.31 6.51 -2.61
N TYR A 43 2.48 6.97 -3.05
CA TYR A 43 3.23 6.34 -4.14
C TYR A 43 4.04 5.12 -3.66
N ALA A 44 4.35 5.08 -2.37
CA ALA A 44 5.07 3.99 -1.73
C ALA A 44 4.42 3.69 -0.38
N VAL A 45 4.09 2.42 -0.15
CA VAL A 45 3.63 1.90 1.14
C VAL A 45 4.49 0.69 1.48
N VAL A 46 5.10 0.69 2.65
CA VAL A 46 5.94 -0.40 3.14
C VAL A 46 5.54 -0.76 4.56
N VAL A 47 5.17 -2.02 4.78
CA VAL A 47 5.07 -2.59 6.13
C VAL A 47 6.48 -3.00 6.54
N ALA A 48 6.99 -2.43 7.64
CA ALA A 48 8.33 -2.69 8.13
C ALA A 48 8.46 -4.18 8.55
N PRO A 49 9.30 -4.98 7.88
CA PRO A 49 9.45 -6.40 8.20
C PRO A 49 10.31 -6.62 9.45
N VAL A 50 11.10 -5.61 9.83
CA VAL A 50 12.02 -5.62 10.97
C VAL A 50 12.01 -4.25 11.67
N THR A 51 12.50 -4.20 12.90
CA THR A 51 12.78 -2.95 13.61
C THR A 51 14.10 -2.37 13.13
N ALA A 52 14.12 -1.07 12.81
CA ALA A 52 15.31 -0.34 12.39
C ALA A 52 15.22 1.13 12.83
N GLY A 53 16.16 1.57 13.68
CA GLY A 53 16.13 2.93 14.23
C GLY A 53 14.84 3.19 15.03
N THR A 54 14.09 4.23 14.64
CA THR A 54 12.82 4.62 15.28
C THR A 54 11.58 3.93 14.71
N VAL A 55 11.76 3.14 13.65
CA VAL A 55 10.71 2.36 12.99
C VAL A 55 10.70 0.96 13.58
N LYS A 56 9.54 0.53 14.06
CA LYS A 56 9.33 -0.80 14.63
C LYS A 56 8.85 -1.77 13.57
N GLN A 57 9.10 -3.06 13.76
CA GLN A 57 8.45 -4.10 12.96
C GLN A 57 6.92 -3.92 13.01
N GLY A 58 6.28 -3.96 11.84
CA GLY A 58 4.83 -3.76 11.68
C GLY A 58 4.40 -2.29 11.50
N ASP A 59 5.30 -1.32 11.71
CA ASP A 59 5.06 0.07 11.32
C ASP A 59 4.81 0.16 9.81
N VAL A 60 3.96 1.10 9.39
CA VAL A 60 3.63 1.35 7.99
C VAL A 60 4.22 2.68 7.57
N LEU A 61 5.21 2.63 6.69
CA LEU A 61 5.80 3.84 6.11
C LEU A 61 5.10 4.19 4.80
N VAL A 62 4.76 5.47 4.64
CA VAL A 62 4.03 5.98 3.47
C VAL A 62 4.76 7.19 2.90
N GLY A 63 5.10 7.13 1.61
CA GLY A 63 5.68 8.25 0.86
C GLY A 63 4.60 9.07 0.17
N ASN A 64 4.44 10.33 0.58
CA ASN A 64 3.56 11.32 -0.03
C ASN A 64 4.37 12.20 -1.00
N PHE A 65 4.35 11.85 -2.30
CA PHE A 65 5.19 12.49 -3.32
C PHE A 65 4.44 13.44 -4.26
N ASN A 66 3.19 13.77 -3.99
CA ASN A 66 2.54 14.97 -4.54
C ASN A 66 2.61 16.10 -3.52
N ASN A 67 2.77 17.34 -3.95
CA ASN A 67 2.70 18.47 -3.02
C ASN A 67 1.23 18.82 -2.64
N SER A 68 1.04 19.87 -1.85
CA SER A 68 -0.29 20.37 -1.45
C SER A 68 -1.20 20.83 -2.59
N THR A 69 -0.64 21.18 -3.75
CA THR A 69 -1.40 21.48 -4.98
C THR A 69 -1.60 20.25 -5.86
N ASN A 70 -1.30 19.06 -5.34
CA ASN A 70 -1.36 17.77 -6.03
C ASN A 70 -0.47 17.69 -7.29
N LEU A 71 0.62 18.46 -7.34
CA LEU A 71 1.60 18.39 -8.42
C LEU A 71 2.49 17.16 -8.24
N GLN A 72 2.55 16.33 -9.28
CA GLN A 72 3.19 15.03 -9.20
C GLN A 72 4.70 15.09 -9.02
N ARG A 73 5.23 14.18 -8.19
CA ARG A 73 6.68 14.04 -7.88
C ARG A 73 7.30 15.30 -7.27
N THR A 74 6.52 16.12 -6.58
CA THR A 74 7.00 17.33 -5.91
C THR A 74 6.77 17.35 -4.40
N GLY A 75 6.08 16.34 -3.86
CA GLY A 75 6.04 16.07 -2.44
C GLY A 75 7.37 15.51 -1.95
N SER A 76 7.57 15.55 -0.64
CA SER A 76 8.85 15.21 -0.01
C SER A 76 8.69 14.39 1.27
N THR A 77 7.47 14.08 1.70
CA THR A 77 7.25 13.58 3.06
C THR A 77 7.08 12.07 3.11
N ILE A 78 7.86 11.43 3.99
CA ILE A 78 7.62 10.05 4.43
C ILE A 78 7.04 10.11 5.84
N ILE A 79 5.86 9.56 6.04
CA ILE A 79 5.27 9.38 7.36
C ILE A 79 5.53 7.95 7.87
N ASN A 80 5.60 7.80 9.19
CA ASN A 80 5.51 6.53 9.87
C ASN A 80 4.17 6.45 10.61
N TYR A 81 3.36 5.46 10.28
CA TYR A 81 2.18 5.08 11.04
C TYR A 81 2.46 3.82 11.87
N ARG A 82 2.20 3.91 13.17
CA ARG A 82 2.28 2.82 14.14
C ARG A 82 0.88 2.27 14.42
N PRO A 83 0.49 1.11 13.86
CA PRO A 83 -0.87 0.60 14.00
C PRO A 83 -1.23 0.21 15.44
N ASP A 84 -0.26 -0.27 16.22
CA ASP A 84 -0.40 -0.67 17.62
C ASP A 84 -0.78 0.51 18.53
N ALA A 85 -0.12 1.66 18.32
CA ALA A 85 -0.32 2.88 19.08
C ALA A 85 -1.33 3.84 18.43
N LYS A 86 -1.84 3.52 17.24
CA LYS A 86 -2.68 4.40 16.39
C LYS A 86 -2.07 5.80 16.21
N GLN A 87 -0.75 5.87 16.09
CA GLN A 87 0.00 7.13 16.04
C GLN A 87 0.65 7.30 14.68
N MET A 88 0.61 8.52 14.15
CA MET A 88 1.33 8.91 12.95
C MET A 88 2.33 10.03 13.26
N SER A 89 3.47 10.01 12.58
CA SER A 89 4.51 11.04 12.68
C SER A 89 5.24 11.19 11.35
N VAL A 90 5.83 12.36 11.11
CA VAL A 90 6.78 12.52 10.01
C VAL A 90 8.04 11.73 10.36
N PHE A 91 8.42 10.81 9.47
CA PHE A 91 9.65 10.03 9.60
C PHE A 91 10.83 10.75 8.94
N ALA A 92 10.64 11.24 7.71
CA ALA A 92 11.69 11.92 6.97
C ALA A 92 11.12 12.90 5.94
N ALA A 93 11.90 13.93 5.64
CA ALA A 93 11.76 14.75 4.43
C ALA A 93 12.83 14.33 3.43
N VAL A 94 12.41 14.01 2.21
CA VAL A 94 13.28 13.58 1.11
C VAL A 94 13.58 14.79 0.22
N PRO A 95 14.86 15.05 -0.14
CA PRO A 95 15.21 16.07 -1.11
C PRO A 95 14.45 15.91 -2.43
N ARG A 96 14.31 16.97 -3.22
CA ARG A 96 13.60 16.92 -4.52
C ARG A 96 14.52 16.67 -5.71
N ASP A 97 15.81 16.90 -5.52
CA ASP A 97 16.91 16.78 -6.50
C ASP A 97 17.57 15.40 -6.48
N LEU A 98 16.73 14.40 -6.29
CA LEU A 98 17.08 13.01 -6.23
C LEU A 98 17.55 12.51 -7.62
N LYS A 99 18.80 12.03 -7.71
CA LYS A 99 19.42 11.59 -8.99
C LYS A 99 18.80 10.33 -9.61
N GLU A 100 18.07 9.54 -8.84
CA GLU A 100 17.53 8.24 -9.23
C GLU A 100 16.05 8.10 -8.77
N CYS A 101 15.34 7.06 -9.19
CA CYS A 101 13.89 6.92 -8.95
C CYS A 101 13.58 6.51 -7.49
N PRO A 102 12.61 7.15 -6.78
CA PRO A 102 12.36 6.89 -5.36
C PRO A 102 11.87 5.46 -5.06
N ARG A 103 12.53 4.77 -4.12
CA ARG A 103 12.01 3.55 -3.49
C ARG A 103 12.11 3.63 -1.97
N LEU A 104 11.11 3.08 -1.29
CA LEU A 104 11.08 2.97 0.17
C LEU A 104 11.43 1.53 0.59
N ALA A 105 12.33 1.36 1.56
CA ALA A 105 12.73 0.05 2.08
C ALA A 105 13.12 0.09 3.56
N VAL A 106 12.89 -1.01 4.28
CA VAL A 106 13.27 -1.19 5.69
C VAL A 106 13.99 -2.54 5.82
N ASP A 107 15.33 -2.50 5.91
CA ASP A 107 16.19 -3.69 5.98
C ASP A 107 17.42 -3.40 6.86
N GLY A 108 17.28 -3.58 8.19
CA GLY A 108 18.30 -3.25 9.20
C GLY A 108 18.59 -1.75 9.38
N LYS A 109 18.30 -0.94 8.35
CA LYS A 109 18.18 0.52 8.34
C LYS A 109 16.91 0.89 7.60
N VAL A 110 16.27 1.99 8.02
CA VAL A 110 15.21 2.59 7.21
C VAL A 110 15.88 3.39 6.12
N THR A 111 15.63 2.98 4.90
CA THR A 111 16.28 3.47 3.72
C THR A 111 15.22 4.04 2.80
N ALA A 112 15.21 5.37 2.70
CA ALA A 112 14.64 6.06 1.56
C ALA A 112 15.79 6.34 0.58
N TYR A 113 16.24 5.30 -0.11
CA TYR A 113 17.21 5.47 -1.18
C TYR A 113 16.49 5.37 -2.51
N LEU A 114 16.83 6.33 -3.36
CA LEU A 114 16.75 6.16 -4.78
C LEU A 114 17.64 4.97 -5.17
N ARG A 115 17.22 4.18 -6.16
CA ARG A 115 18.18 3.30 -6.83
C ARG A 115 18.38 3.79 -8.25
N GLY A 116 19.64 3.83 -8.65
CA GLY A 116 20.15 4.06 -10.00
C GLY A 116 19.61 3.04 -10.97
#